data_AF-A0AA38HJE4-F1
#
_entry.id   AF-A0AA38HJE4-F1
#
_cell.length_a   1.000
_cell.length_b   1.000
_cell.length_c   1.000
_cell.angle_alpha   90.00
_cell.angle_beta   90.00
_cell.angle_gamma   90.00
#
_symmetry.space_group_name_H-M   'P 1'
#
loop_
_entity.id
_entity.type
_entity.pdbx_description
1 polymer ?
#
loop_
_entity_poly.entity_id
_entity_poly.type
_entity_poly.pdbx_seq_one_letter_code
_entity_poly.pdbx_strand_id
1 'polypeptide(L)'
;MESEPKADVLIASEPNKKRMDKGGWYVDTYRDAAIKVLNRKQKVENSGRGKGYVWVEIDGVRIVSGYASPNIGIEEFKKYLG
;
A
#
# COMPACT_ATOMS: atom_id res chain seq x y z
N MET A 1 -21.64 22.30 -5.22
CA MET A 1 -20.42 21.98 -4.48
C MET A 1 -20.34 20.47 -4.45
N GLU A 2 -19.48 19.87 -5.26
CA GLU A 2 -19.31 18.41 -5.28
C GLU A 2 -18.70 17.96 -3.95
N SER A 3 -19.28 16.93 -3.34
CA SER A 3 -18.74 16.33 -2.12
C SER A 3 -17.45 15.58 -2.42
N GLU A 4 -16.48 15.60 -1.51
CA GLU A 4 -15.28 14.77 -1.64
C GLU A 4 -15.65 13.29 -1.89
N PRO A 5 -14.97 12.62 -2.84
CA PRO A 5 -15.25 11.23 -3.13
C PRO A 5 -14.96 10.34 -1.91
N LYS A 6 -15.91 9.48 -1.55
CA LYS A 6 -15.72 8.48 -0.51
C LYS A 6 -14.86 7.35 -1.04
N ALA A 7 -13.59 7.31 -0.64
CA ALA A 7 -12.70 6.20 -0.91
C ALA A 7 -12.88 5.07 0.12
N ASP A 8 -12.94 3.83 -0.35
CA ASP A 8 -12.96 2.63 0.51
C ASP A 8 -11.57 2.16 0.90
N VAL A 9 -10.60 2.30 -0.02
CA VAL A 9 -9.21 1.89 0.14
C VAL A 9 -8.28 3.02 -0.33
N LEU A 10 -7.23 3.29 0.45
CA LEU A 10 -6.14 4.18 0.08
C LEU A 10 -4.88 3.36 -0.21
N ILE A 11 -4.26 3.60 -1.36
CA ILE A 11 -2.88 3.19 -1.66
C ILE A 11 -1.98 4.41 -1.58
N ALA A 12 -0.85 4.29 -0.89
CA ALA A 12 0.06 5.41 -0.69
C ALA A 12 1.51 4.96 -0.89
N SER A 13 2.22 5.69 -1.75
CA SER A 13 3.68 5.64 -1.87
C SER A 13 4.29 6.77 -1.04
N GLU A 14 5.43 6.51 -0.42
CA GLU A 14 6.14 7.42 0.50
C GLU A 14 5.24 8.03 1.61
N PRO A 15 4.39 7.24 2.29
CA PRO A 15 3.50 7.77 3.30
C PRO A 15 4.26 8.37 4.49
N ASN A 16 3.68 9.40 5.11
CA ASN A 16 4.24 9.99 6.32
C ASN A 16 4.35 8.94 7.45
N LYS A 17 5.58 8.66 7.90
CA LYS A 17 5.87 7.60 8.89
C LYS A 17 5.12 7.78 10.21
N LYS A 18 5.02 9.01 10.71
CA LYS A 18 4.27 9.32 11.94
C LYS A 18 2.76 9.07 11.79
N ARG A 19 2.20 9.18 10.58
CA ARG A 19 0.80 8.85 10.30
C ARG A 19 0.57 7.33 10.25
N MET A 20 1.57 6.56 9.81
CA MET A 20 1.52 5.10 9.82
C MET A 20 1.57 4.53 11.24
N ASP A 21 2.35 5.13 12.14
CA ASP A 21 2.48 4.68 13.53
C ASP A 21 1.16 4.74 14.32
N LYS A 22 0.17 5.52 13.85
CA LYS A 22 -1.17 5.62 14.44
C LYS A 22 -2.05 4.39 14.19
N GLY A 23 -1.57 3.39 13.44
CA GLY A 23 -2.25 2.13 13.19
C GLY A 23 -3.28 2.15 12.06
N GLY A 24 -3.80 0.96 11.73
CA GLY A 24 -4.77 0.76 10.64
C GLY A 24 -4.17 0.86 9.24
N TRP A 25 -2.86 0.71 9.11
CA TRP A 25 -2.14 0.66 7.84
C TRP A 25 -1.50 -0.72 7.68
N TYR A 26 -1.60 -1.26 6.47
CA TYR A 26 -0.74 -2.33 5.98
C TYR A 26 0.47 -1.67 5.34
N VAL A 27 1.66 -2.09 5.72
CA VAL A 27 2.91 -1.43 5.30
C VAL A 27 3.89 -2.46 4.79
N ASP A 28 4.66 -2.08 3.78
CA ASP A 28 5.78 -2.86 3.31
C ASP A 28 6.93 -2.88 4.35
N THR A 29 8.00 -3.62 4.06
CA THR A 29 9.16 -3.74 4.95
C THR A 29 9.97 -2.44 5.08
N TYR A 30 10.05 -1.64 4.01
CA TYR A 30 10.78 -0.36 4.01
C TYR A 30 9.96 0.82 4.52
N ARG A 31 8.64 0.63 4.66
CA ARG A 31 7.67 1.66 5.04
C ARG A 31 7.63 2.81 4.02
N ASP A 32 7.75 2.48 2.75
CA ASP A 32 7.65 3.37 1.60
C ASP A 32 6.45 3.04 0.70
N ALA A 33 5.76 1.92 0.95
CA ALA A 33 4.46 1.59 0.38
C ALA A 33 3.46 1.17 1.48
N ALA A 34 2.24 1.68 1.39
CA ALA A 34 1.18 1.37 2.35
C ALA A 34 -0.21 1.24 1.71
N ILE A 35 -1.08 0.51 2.40
CA ILE A 35 -2.50 0.36 2.12
C ILE A 35 -3.30 0.67 3.40
N LYS A 36 -4.42 1.38 3.27
CA LYS A 36 -5.38 1.55 4.36
C LYS A 36 -6.80 1.29 3.88
N VAL A 37 -7.49 0.39 4.57
CA VAL A 37 -8.91 0.15 4.37
C VAL A 37 -9.68 1.13 5.23
N LEU A 38 -10.38 2.06 4.59
CA LEU A 38 -11.19 3.10 5.23
C LEU A 38 -12.59 2.60 5.54
N ASN A 39 -13.15 1.79 4.64
CA ASN A 39 -14.48 1.23 4.81
C ASN A 39 -14.45 0.03 5.75
N ARG A 40 -14.92 0.24 6.98
CA ARG A 40 -14.97 -0.79 8.04
C ARG A 40 -15.88 -1.98 7.72
N LYS A 41 -16.73 -1.89 6.68
CA LYS A 41 -17.55 -3.02 6.23
C LYS A 41 -16.74 -4.02 5.40
N GLN A 42 -15.68 -3.57 4.75
CA GLN A 42 -14.78 -4.44 4.01
C GLN A 42 -13.82 -5.13 4.98
N LYS A 43 -13.76 -6.46 4.89
CA LYS A 43 -12.81 -7.27 5.66
C LYS A 43 -11.63 -7.61 4.78
N VAL A 44 -10.44 -7.49 5.34
CA VAL A 44 -9.23 -8.01 4.71
C VAL A 44 -9.20 -9.51 4.95
N GLU A 45 -9.33 -10.27 3.88
CA GLU A 45 -9.34 -11.74 3.86
C GLU A 45 -7.93 -12.29 4.04
N ASN A 46 -6.96 -11.65 3.41
CA ASN A 46 -5.55 -12.00 3.50
C ASN A 46 -4.67 -10.77 3.28
N SER A 47 -3.41 -10.83 3.71
CA SER A 47 -2.44 -9.78 3.46
C SER A 47 -1.02 -10.32 3.45
N GLY A 48 -0.15 -9.61 2.75
CA GLY A 48 1.27 -9.94 2.71
C GLY A 48 2.11 -8.72 2.35
N ARG A 49 3.42 -8.84 2.56
CA ARG A 49 4.37 -7.76 2.31
C ARG A 49 5.75 -8.27 1.97
N GLY A 50 6.51 -7.43 1.30
CA GLY A 50 7.94 -7.61 1.06
C GLY A 50 8.67 -6.27 1.05
N LYS A 51 9.84 -6.26 0.41
CA LYS A 51 10.68 -5.06 0.27
C LYS A 51 10.15 -4.20 -0.88
N GLY A 52 9.57 -3.03 -0.58
CA GLY A 52 9.01 -2.11 -1.58
C GLY A 52 7.62 -2.49 -2.08
N TYR A 53 6.93 -3.46 -1.44
CA TYR A 53 5.53 -3.78 -1.75
C TYR A 53 4.74 -4.32 -0.56
N VAL A 54 3.44 -4.06 -0.57
CA VAL A 54 2.44 -4.61 0.35
C VAL A 54 1.15 -4.89 -0.39
N TRP A 55 0.42 -5.92 -0.01
CA TRP A 55 -0.86 -6.25 -0.61
C TRP A 55 -1.88 -6.70 0.43
N VAL A 56 -3.15 -6.49 0.11
CA VAL A 56 -4.31 -6.99 0.84
C VAL A 56 -5.27 -7.67 -0.13
N GLU A 57 -6.05 -8.62 0.36
CA GLU A 57 -7.13 -9.30 -0.37
C GLU A 57 -8.46 -8.92 0.28
N ILE A 58 -9.40 -8.42 -0.53
CA ILE A 58 -10.72 -7.97 -0.11
C ILE A 58 -11.71 -8.47 -1.17
N ASP A 59 -12.74 -9.22 -0.75
CA ASP A 59 -13.78 -9.75 -1.63
C ASP A 59 -13.21 -10.48 -2.86
N GLY A 60 -12.13 -11.26 -2.67
CA GLY A 60 -11.42 -11.97 -3.74
C GLY A 60 -10.56 -11.10 -4.67
N VAL A 61 -10.46 -9.79 -4.41
CA VAL A 61 -9.61 -8.85 -5.17
C VAL A 61 -8.33 -8.56 -4.40
N ARG A 62 -7.19 -8.77 -5.07
CA ARG A 62 -5.88 -8.40 -4.52
C ARG A 62 -5.51 -6.97 -4.90
N ILE A 63 -5.37 -6.11 -3.90
CA ILE A 63 -4.92 -4.73 -4.03
C ILE A 63 -3.45 -4.69 -3.63
N VAL A 64 -2.60 -4.17 -4.52
CA VAL A 64 -1.15 -4.10 -4.31
C VAL A 64 -0.71 -2.64 -4.30
N SER A 65 0.09 -2.28 -3.31
CA SER A 65 0.81 -1.00 -3.24
C SER A 65 2.30 -1.31 -3.33
N GLY A 66 2.99 -0.63 -4.25
CA GLY A 66 4.42 -0.78 -4.46
C GLY A 66 5.08 0.58 -4.61
N TYR A 67 6.34 0.66 -4.23
CA TYR A 67 7.17 1.83 -4.44
C TYR A 67 8.57 1.39 -4.87
N ALA A 68 8.98 1.87 -6.03
CA ALA A 68 10.35 1.77 -6.49
C ALA A 68 11.00 3.14 -6.32
N SER A 69 11.94 3.24 -5.37
CA SER A 69 12.66 4.50 -5.14
C SER A 69 13.42 4.93 -6.40
N PRO A 70 13.36 6.21 -6.80
CA PRO A 70 14.11 6.70 -7.95
C PRO A 70 15.62 6.65 -7.73
N ASN A 71 16.08 6.42 -6.49
CA ASN A 71 17.49 6.34 -6.13
C ASN A 71 18.08 4.93 -6.30
N ILE A 72 17.29 3.92 -6.70
CA ILE A 72 17.82 2.59 -7.00
C ILE A 72 18.45 2.57 -8.40
N GLY A 73 19.47 1.73 -8.57
CA GLY A 73 20.07 1.52 -9.89
C GLY A 73 19.11 0.83 -10.86
N ILE A 74 19.28 1.07 -12.16
CA ILE A 74 18.43 0.46 -13.21
C ILE A 74 18.40 -1.09 -13.15
N GLU A 75 19.50 -1.72 -12.75
CA GLU A 75 19.58 -3.18 -12.58
C GLU A 75 18.80 -3.69 -11.38
N GLU A 76 18.67 -2.88 -10.33
CA GLU A 76 17.81 -3.19 -9.18
C GLU A 76 16.33 -2.98 -9.55
N PHE A 77 16.02 -1.92 -10.31
CA PHE A 77 14.68 -1.66 -10.81
C PHE A 77 14.16 -2.81 -11.69
N LYS A 78 14.97 -3.31 -12.63
CA LYS A 78 14.58 -4.42 -13.51
C LYS A 78 14.16 -5.68 -12.76
N LYS A 79 14.73 -5.96 -11.59
CA LYS A 79 14.34 -7.13 -10.76
C LYS A 79 12.87 -7.07 -10.31
N TYR A 80 12.26 -5.89 -10.26
CA TYR A 80 10.84 -5.73 -9.95
C TYR A 80 9.92 -6.02 -11.14
N LEU A 81 10.45 -6.03 -12.38
CA LEU A 81 9.67 -6.23 -13.60
C LEU A 81 9.52 -7.70 -14.01
N GLY A 82 10.31 -8.61 -13.40
CA GLY A 82 10.43 -10.01 -13.82
C GLY A 82 11.47 -10.19 -14.90
#